data_AF-A0A497LSI6-F1
#
_entry.id   AF-A0A497LSI6-F1
#
_cell.length_a   1.000
_cell.length_b   1.000
_cell.length_c   1.000
_cell.angle_alpha   90.00
_cell.angle_beta   90.00
_cell.angle_gamma   90.00
#
_symmetry.space_group_name_H-M   'P 1'
#
loop_
_entity.id
_entity.type
_entity.pdbx_description
1 polymer ?
#
loop_
_entity_poly.entity_id
_entity_poly.type
_entity_poly.pdbx_seq_one_letter_code
_entity_poly.pdbx_strand_id
1 'polypeptide(L)'
;MQPKNSGKSWIARQSPFIAASALTGFLFLTLLLYPIANTVAFSWKTIPKALTATEVQNAIFTSFYAALLATLINLLFGIPLAYTLARQEFPGKTAVEAAIDIPTLIPHDAAGVALLLV
;
A
#
# COMPACT_ATOMS: atom_id res chain seq x y z
N MET A 1 0.40 24.05 -47.91
CA MET A 1 0.03 22.68 -47.51
C MET A 1 1.11 22.14 -46.58
N GLN A 2 0.72 21.59 -45.43
CA GLN A 2 1.46 21.49 -44.15
C GLN A 2 2.65 20.51 -44.15
N PRO A 3 3.70 20.74 -43.32
CA PRO A 3 4.86 19.87 -43.22
C PRO A 3 4.56 18.58 -42.44
N LYS A 4 4.93 17.46 -43.05
CA LYS A 4 4.81 16.09 -42.55
C LYS A 4 5.99 15.77 -41.62
N ASN A 5 5.71 15.13 -40.49
CA ASN A 5 6.64 14.35 -39.66
C ASN A 5 7.40 15.09 -38.53
N SER A 6 6.68 15.42 -37.44
CA SER A 6 7.24 15.94 -36.17
C SER A 6 6.91 15.03 -34.96
N GLY A 7 6.95 13.69 -35.14
CA GLY A 7 6.61 12.73 -34.08
C GLY A 7 7.79 12.01 -33.42
N LYS A 8 9.01 12.09 -33.99
CA LYS A 8 10.17 11.26 -33.56
C LYS A 8 11.34 12.02 -32.94
N SER A 9 11.31 13.36 -32.92
CA SER A 9 12.47 14.18 -32.50
C SER A 9 12.57 14.46 -30.98
N TRP A 10 11.49 14.31 -30.21
CA TRP A 10 11.50 14.46 -28.75
C TRP A 10 12.19 13.28 -28.05
N ILE A 11 11.90 12.05 -28.51
CA ILE A 11 12.45 10.79 -27.97
C ILE A 11 13.95 10.64 -28.29
N ALA A 12 14.40 11.12 -29.45
CA ALA A 12 15.79 10.97 -29.88
C ALA A 12 16.80 11.84 -29.10
N ARG A 13 16.36 12.95 -28.50
CA ARG A 13 17.18 13.79 -27.60
C ARG A 13 17.01 13.46 -26.12
N GLN A 14 15.92 12.79 -25.74
CA GLN A 14 15.63 12.35 -24.37
C GLN A 14 16.05 10.91 -24.06
N SER A 15 16.66 10.21 -25.01
CA SER A 15 17.17 8.85 -24.81
C SER A 15 18.05 8.67 -23.56
N PRO A 16 18.96 9.58 -23.16
CA PRO A 16 19.73 9.39 -21.94
C PRO A 16 18.90 9.60 -20.66
N PHE A 17 17.91 10.49 -20.68
CA PHE A 17 17.04 10.74 -19.51
C PHE A 17 16.05 9.60 -19.30
N ILE A 18 15.43 9.10 -20.37
CA ILE A 18 14.53 7.94 -20.33
C ILE A 18 15.32 6.68 -19.96
N ALA A 19 16.54 6.51 -20.48
CA ALA A 19 17.40 5.40 -20.08
C ALA A 19 17.83 5.50 -18.60
N ALA A 20 18.18 6.69 -18.11
CA ALA A 20 18.56 6.90 -16.71
C ALA A 20 17.38 6.67 -15.75
N SER A 21 16.19 7.15 -16.07
CA SER A 21 14.98 6.92 -15.25
C SER A 21 14.55 5.45 -15.30
N ALA A 22 14.64 4.79 -16.46
CA ALA A 22 14.37 3.36 -16.59
C ALA A 22 15.38 2.51 -15.81
N LEU A 23 16.68 2.85 -15.86
CA LEU A 23 17.72 2.16 -15.08
C LEU A 23 17.50 2.32 -13.58
N THR A 24 17.17 3.53 -13.14
CA THR A 24 16.88 3.83 -11.73
C THR A 24 15.65 3.06 -11.26
N GLY A 25 14.57 3.06 -12.05
CA GLY A 25 13.36 2.29 -11.75
C GLY A 25 13.65 0.78 -11.70
N PHE A 26 14.44 0.26 -12.64
CA PHE A 26 14.88 -1.13 -12.64
C PHE A 26 15.69 -1.49 -11.39
N LEU A 27 16.57 -0.58 -10.94
CA LEU A 27 17.36 -0.77 -9.73
C LEU A 27 16.47 -0.80 -8.47
N PHE A 28 15.47 0.07 -8.36
CA PHE A 28 14.52 0.02 -7.23
C PHE A 28 13.66 -1.24 -7.24
N LEU A 29 13.16 -1.65 -8.41
CA LEU A 29 12.37 -2.87 -8.55
C LEU A 29 13.19 -4.11 -8.17
N THR A 30 14.44 -4.19 -8.63
CA THR A 30 15.33 -5.31 -8.26
C THR A 30 15.65 -5.28 -6.77
N LEU A 31 15.92 -4.12 -6.18
CA LEU A 31 16.14 -3.99 -4.73
C LEU A 31 14.94 -4.46 -3.90
N LEU A 32 13.71 -4.17 -4.34
CA LEU A 32 12.49 -4.57 -3.63
C LEU A 32 12.17 -6.06 -3.81
N LEU A 33 12.34 -6.58 -5.04
CA LEU A 33 11.99 -7.96 -5.36
C LEU A 33 13.05 -8.98 -4.96
N TYR A 34 14.34 -8.62 -5.01
CA TYR A 34 15.44 -9.52 -4.68
C TYR A 34 15.35 -10.17 -3.30
N PRO A 35 15.12 -9.43 -2.18
CA PRO A 35 15.02 -10.06 -0.86
C PRO A 35 13.82 -11.01 -0.79
N ILE A 36 12.66 -10.62 -1.34
CA ILE A 36 11.46 -11.46 -1.36
C ILE A 36 11.74 -12.76 -2.14
N ALA A 37 12.31 -12.64 -3.34
CA ALA A 37 12.65 -13.78 -4.18
C ALA A 37 13.66 -14.70 -3.50
N ASN A 38 14.68 -14.14 -2.84
CA ASN A 38 15.71 -14.90 -2.14
C ASN A 38 15.14 -15.64 -0.92
N THR A 39 14.32 -14.98 -0.11
CA THR A 39 13.66 -15.59 1.07
C THR A 39 12.73 -16.72 0.67
N VAL A 40 11.96 -16.55 -0.41
CA VAL A 40 11.06 -17.59 -0.94
C VAL A 40 11.86 -18.75 -1.52
N ALA A 41 12.92 -18.49 -2.29
CA ALA A 41 13.77 -19.54 -2.86
C ALA A 41 14.44 -20.39 -1.78
N PHE A 42 14.95 -19.76 -0.72
CA PHE A 42 15.57 -20.46 0.41
C PHE A 42 14.55 -21.29 1.20
N SER A 43 13.34 -20.78 1.36
CA SER A 43 12.27 -21.41 2.17
C SER A 43 11.35 -22.34 1.36
N TRP A 44 11.62 -22.55 0.07
CA TRP A 44 10.70 -23.27 -0.83
C TRP A 44 10.30 -24.67 -0.32
N LYS A 45 11.25 -25.39 0.30
CA LYS A 45 11.00 -26.74 0.84
C LYS A 45 10.23 -26.73 2.16
N THR A 46 10.29 -25.65 2.92
CA THR A 46 9.63 -25.54 4.24
C THR A 46 8.23 -24.94 4.12
N ILE A 47 7.93 -24.17 3.07
CA ILE A 47 6.61 -23.56 2.84
C ILE A 47 5.46 -24.60 2.85
N PRO A 48 5.50 -25.72 2.10
CA PRO A 48 4.39 -26.67 2.11
C PRO A 48 4.16 -27.29 3.49
N LYS A 49 5.24 -27.56 4.23
CA LYS A 49 5.19 -28.12 5.59
C LYS A 49 4.68 -27.09 6.62
N ALA A 50 4.98 -25.82 6.42
CA ALA A 50 4.45 -24.74 7.25
C ALA A 50 2.96 -24.51 7.00
N LEU A 51 2.49 -24.62 5.74
CA LEU A 51 1.07 -24.44 5.39
C LEU A 51 0.17 -25.55 5.94
N THR A 52 0.70 -26.75 6.20
CA THR A 52 -0.06 -27.83 6.83
C THR A 52 -0.05 -27.80 8.35
N ALA A 53 0.76 -26.92 8.97
CA ALA A 53 0.76 -26.73 10.41
C ALA A 53 -0.54 -26.05 10.85
N THR A 54 -1.21 -26.63 11.84
CA THR A 54 -2.51 -26.15 12.34
C THR A 54 -2.41 -24.73 12.89
N GLU A 55 -1.29 -24.36 13.50
CA GLU A 55 -1.02 -23.02 14.01
C GLU A 55 -1.01 -21.97 12.89
N VAL A 56 -0.37 -22.29 11.76
CA VAL A 56 -0.29 -21.39 10.60
C VAL A 56 -1.66 -21.21 9.96
N GLN A 57 -2.44 -22.29 9.84
CA GLN A 57 -3.80 -22.22 9.30
C GLN A 57 -4.71 -21.36 10.18
N ASN A 58 -4.64 -21.54 11.50
CA ASN A 58 -5.41 -20.73 12.45
C ASN A 58 -5.00 -19.26 12.40
N ALA A 59 -3.70 -18.96 12.28
CA ALA A 59 -3.20 -17.59 12.14
C ALA A 59 -3.68 -16.93 10.84
N ILE A 60 -3.62 -17.65 9.71
CA ILE A 60 -4.14 -17.19 8.42
C ILE A 60 -5.65 -16.93 8.52
N PHE A 61 -6.42 -17.89 9.03
CA PHE A 61 -7.87 -17.74 9.17
C PHE A 61 -8.24 -16.55 10.05
N THR A 62 -7.59 -16.39 11.20
CA THR A 62 -7.84 -15.27 12.12
C THR A 62 -7.51 -13.93 11.45
N SER A 63 -6.40 -13.86 10.71
CA SER A 63 -6.01 -12.63 9.99
C SER A 63 -7.02 -12.25 8.92
N PHE A 64 -7.45 -13.22 8.10
CA PHE A 64 -8.47 -13.00 7.08
C PHE A 64 -9.82 -12.64 7.68
N TYR A 65 -10.24 -13.32 8.74
CA TYR A 65 -11.50 -13.06 9.42
C TYR A 65 -11.52 -11.66 10.04
N ALA A 66 -10.45 -11.28 10.76
CA ALA A 66 -10.31 -9.94 11.33
C ALA A 66 -10.29 -8.85 10.25
N ALA A 67 -9.53 -9.05 9.17
CA ALA A 67 -9.48 -8.10 8.05
C ALA A 67 -10.83 -7.96 7.35
N LEU A 68 -11.56 -9.06 7.18
CA LEU A 68 -12.91 -9.04 6.58
C LEU A 68 -13.89 -8.27 7.46
N LEU A 69 -13.91 -8.54 8.77
CA LEU A 69 -14.76 -7.80 9.71
C LEU A 69 -14.43 -6.31 9.72
N ALA A 70 -13.14 -5.97 9.81
CA ALA A 70 -12.69 -4.57 9.76
C ALA A 70 -13.11 -3.88 8.46
N THR A 71 -13.01 -4.58 7.32
CA THR A 71 -13.44 -4.06 6.01
C THR A 71 -14.94 -3.84 5.95
N LEU A 72 -15.75 -4.77 6.48
CA LEU A 72 -17.21 -4.62 6.52
C LEU A 72 -17.64 -3.47 7.41
N ILE A 73 -17.02 -3.33 8.58
CA ILE A 73 -17.25 -2.18 9.47
C ILE A 73 -16.88 -0.88 8.74
N ASN A 74 -15.72 -0.84 8.07
CA ASN A 74 -15.30 0.33 7.29
C ASN A 74 -16.24 0.62 6.11
N LEU A 75 -16.82 -0.40 5.48
CA LEU A 75 -17.81 -0.23 4.43
C LEU A 75 -19.07 0.45 4.97
N LEU A 76 -19.54 -0.01 6.15
CA LEU A 76 -20.77 0.48 6.76
C LEU A 76 -20.64 1.89 7.35
N PHE A 77 -19.50 2.21 7.97
CA PHE A 77 -19.30 3.50 8.65
C PHE A 77 -18.40 4.46 7.87
N GLY A 78 -17.33 3.94 7.25
CA GLY A 78 -16.37 4.73 6.51
C GLY A 78 -16.93 5.30 5.22
N ILE A 79 -17.75 4.57 4.46
CA ILE A 79 -18.34 5.08 3.22
C ILE A 79 -19.31 6.25 3.47
N PRO A 80 -20.30 6.15 4.38
CA PRO A 80 -21.18 7.29 4.67
C PRO A 80 -20.40 8.50 5.19
N LEU A 81 -19.40 8.28 6.06
CA LEU A 81 -18.55 9.35 6.57
C LEU A 81 -17.76 10.03 5.44
N ALA A 82 -17.09 9.26 4.59
CA ALA A 82 -16.35 9.76 3.45
C ALA A 82 -17.25 10.52 2.47
N TYR A 83 -18.46 10.01 2.21
CA TYR A 83 -19.44 10.68 1.36
C TYR A 83 -19.87 12.04 1.93
N THR A 84 -20.16 12.09 3.23
CA THR A 84 -20.53 13.35 3.91
C THR A 84 -19.39 14.36 3.87
N LEU A 85 -18.15 13.94 4.18
CA LEU A 85 -16.98 14.83 4.13
C LEU A 85 -16.72 15.37 2.72
N ALA A 86 -16.93 14.55 1.69
CA ALA A 86 -16.71 14.95 0.30
C ALA A 86 -17.80 15.86 -0.28
N ARG A 87 -19.03 15.81 0.26
CA ARG A 87 -20.20 16.51 -0.31
C ARG A 87 -20.73 17.66 0.54
N GLN A 88 -20.46 17.69 1.84
CA GLN A 88 -20.98 18.70 2.76
C GLN A 88 -19.83 19.57 3.29
N GLU A 89 -20.09 20.87 3.42
CA GLU A 89 -19.19 21.83 4.06
C GLU A 89 -19.84 22.23 5.40
N PHE A 90 -19.34 21.69 6.51
CA PHE A 90 -19.89 21.95 7.85
C PHE A 90 -18.81 22.52 8.79
N PRO A 91 -19.18 23.40 9.75
CA PRO A 91 -18.25 23.94 10.72
C PRO A 91 -17.75 22.81 11.63
N GLY A 92 -16.49 22.42 11.48
CA GLY A 92 -15.88 21.28 12.20
C GLY A 92 -15.32 20.17 11.30
N LYS A 93 -15.55 20.25 9.98
CA LYS A 93 -15.01 19.28 8.99
C LYS A 93 -13.51 19.05 9.12
N THR A 94 -12.72 20.11 9.23
CA THR A 94 -11.25 20.03 9.38
C THR A 94 -10.80 19.28 10.62
N ALA A 95 -11.54 19.38 11.73
CA ALA A 95 -11.21 18.64 12.95
C ALA A 95 -11.47 17.14 12.78
N VAL A 96 -12.55 16.78 12.07
CA VAL A 96 -12.88 15.37 11.76
C VAL A 96 -11.86 14.79 10.77
N GLU A 97 -11.50 15.52 9.72
CA GLU A 97 -10.45 15.12 8.77
C GLU A 97 -9.12 14.88 9.49
N ALA A 98 -8.69 15.82 10.35
CA ALA A 98 -7.48 15.66 11.14
C ALA A 98 -7.53 14.42 12.05
N ALA A 99 -8.67 14.16 12.71
CA ALA A 99 -8.84 12.99 13.56
C ALA A 99 -8.70 11.66 12.80
N ILE A 100 -9.15 11.62 11.53
CA ILE A 100 -9.06 10.43 10.67
C ILE A 100 -7.62 10.20 10.18
N ASP A 101 -6.86 11.28 9.94
CA ASP A 101 -5.49 11.18 9.43
C ASP A 101 -4.44 10.92 10.52
N ILE A 102 -4.71 11.34 11.76
CA ILE A 102 -3.80 11.19 12.91
C ILE A 102 -3.23 9.77 13.06
N PRO A 103 -4.02 8.67 13.01
CA PRO A 103 -3.50 7.32 13.19
C PRO A 103 -2.42 6.93 12.17
N THR A 104 -2.52 7.45 10.93
CA THR A 104 -1.55 7.18 9.87
C THR A 104 -0.23 7.94 10.07
N LEU A 105 -0.29 9.07 10.78
CA LEU A 105 0.87 9.88 11.17
C LEU A 105 1.56 9.32 12.42
N ILE A 106 0.83 8.62 13.28
CA ILE A 106 1.36 8.01 14.50
C ILE A 106 2.22 6.78 14.13
N PRO A 107 3.47 6.69 14.60
CA PRO A 107 4.27 5.47 14.46
C PRO A 107 3.56 4.27 15.10
N HIS A 108 3.56 3.12 14.42
CA HIS A 108 2.92 1.88 14.92
C HIS A 108 3.33 1.51 16.35
N ASP A 109 4.59 1.78 16.74
CA ASP A 109 5.10 1.58 18.10
C ASP A 109 4.40 2.49 19.13
N ALA A 110 4.14 3.75 18.78
CA ALA A 110 3.46 4.70 19.66
C ALA A 110 1.97 4.36 19.85
N ALA A 111 1.32 3.82 18.82
CA ALA A 111 -0.05 3.30 18.93
C ALA A 111 -0.13 2.11 19.90
N GLY A 112 0.88 1.23 19.90
CA GLY A 112 0.99 0.12 20.84
C GLY A 112 1.12 0.57 22.30
N VAL A 113 1.97 1.57 22.57
CA VAL A 113 2.13 2.14 23.92
C VAL A 113 0.84 2.82 24.40
N ALA A 114 0.13 3.55 23.53
CA ALA A 114 -1.12 4.20 23.88
C ALA A 114 -2.22 3.21 24.30
N LEU A 115 -2.27 2.02 23.69
CA LEU A 115 -3.23 0.96 24.03
C LEU A 115 -2.88 0.25 25.35
N LEU A 116 -1.59 0.17 25.71
CA LEU A 116 -1.14 -0.40 26.98
C LEU A 116 -1.38 0.53 28.18
N LEU A 117 -1.36 1.84 27.93
CA LEU A 117 -1.56 2.87 28.96
C LEU A 117 -3.04 3.19 29.23
N VAL A 118 -3.96 2.62 28.44
CA VAL A 118 -5.41 2.70 28.65
C VAL A 118 -5.89 1.49 29.45
#